data_AF-A0A7S2RXP1-F1
#
_entry.id   AF-A0A7S2RXP1-F1
#
_cell.length_a   1.000
_cell.length_b   1.000
_cell.length_c   1.000
_cell.angle_alpha   90.00
_cell.angle_beta   90.00
_cell.angle_gamma   90.00
#
_symmetry.space_group_name_H-M   'P 1'
#
loop_
_entity.id
_entity.type
_entity.pdbx_description
1 polymer ?
#
loop_
_entity_poly.entity_id
_entity_poly.type
_entity_poly.pdbx_seq_one_letter_code
_entity_poly.pdbx_strand_id
1 'polypeptide(L)'
;KRFTTILGSALEVLIHQLLYTRSLYPHDAFAPARYLGVQCYACRAVGVVDYIYDALSIAVPAICAGSVNELALVIYDDDDMVAQEEKVLERFLLTFQLEDINLLRGGEGSKESK
;
A
#
# COMPACT_ATOMS: atom_id res chain seq x y z
N LYS A 1 4.16 -16.35 -2.98
CA LYS A 1 5.38 -15.62 -2.55
C LYS A 1 5.78 -14.52 -3.55
N ARG A 2 5.97 -14.80 -4.85
CA ARG A 2 6.29 -13.74 -5.85
C ARG A 2 5.25 -12.62 -5.94
N PHE A 3 3.95 -12.97 -5.95
CA PHE A 3 2.87 -11.99 -5.98
C PHE A 3 2.91 -11.03 -4.79
N THR A 4 3.11 -11.55 -3.57
CA THR A 4 3.24 -10.78 -2.33
C THR A 4 4.33 -9.72 -2.42
N THR A 5 5.50 -10.09 -2.95
CA THR A 5 6.61 -9.14 -3.14
C THR A 5 6.26 -8.05 -4.15
N ILE A 6 5.68 -8.42 -5.30
CA ILE A 6 5.29 -7.45 -6.35
C ILE A 6 4.21 -6.51 -5.84
N LEU A 7 3.22 -7.03 -5.10
CA LEU A 7 2.14 -6.24 -4.52
C LEU A 7 2.71 -5.25 -3.49
N GLY A 8 3.58 -5.71 -2.59
CA GLY A 8 4.22 -4.85 -1.60
C GLY A 8 5.00 -3.72 -2.25
N SER A 9 5.88 -4.03 -3.21
CA SER A 9 6.67 -3.00 -3.90
C SER A 9 5.81 -2.05 -4.74
N ALA A 10 4.70 -2.53 -5.32
CA ALA A 10 3.78 -1.68 -6.07
C ALA A 10 3.04 -0.70 -5.16
N LEU A 11 2.55 -1.17 -4.00
CA LEU A 11 1.87 -0.33 -3.02
C LEU A 11 2.83 0.71 -2.41
N GLU A 12 4.06 0.31 -2.10
CA GLU A 12 5.10 1.21 -1.60
C GLU A 12 5.38 2.36 -2.58
N VAL A 13 5.62 2.05 -3.85
CA VAL A 13 5.85 3.06 -4.90
C VAL A 13 4.62 3.93 -5.11
N LEU A 14 3.42 3.36 -5.05
CA LEU A 14 2.16 4.12 -5.18
C LEU A 14 2.00 5.11 -4.04
N ILE A 15 2.26 4.71 -2.79
CA ILE A 15 2.18 5.61 -1.63
C ILE A 15 3.20 6.73 -1.77
N HIS A 16 4.47 6.42 -2.10
CA HIS A 16 5.47 7.47 -2.34
C HIS A 16 5.06 8.46 -3.43
N GLN A 17 4.43 7.98 -4.50
CA GLN A 17 3.97 8.85 -5.57
C GLN A 17 2.77 9.71 -5.18
N LEU A 18 1.85 9.20 -4.37
CA LEU A 18 0.77 10.00 -3.80
C LEU A 18 1.33 11.11 -2.90
N LEU A 19 2.29 10.78 -2.03
CA LEU A 19 2.96 11.77 -1.18
C LEU A 19 3.67 12.86 -2.01
N TYR A 20 4.35 12.48 -3.09
CA TYR A 20 5.03 13.42 -3.98
C TYR A 20 4.06 14.30 -4.77
N THR A 21 3.03 13.70 -5.39
CA THR A 21 2.08 14.42 -6.26
C THR A 21 1.16 15.36 -5.50
N ARG A 22 0.85 15.06 -4.23
CA ARG A 22 0.06 15.92 -3.36
C ARG A 22 0.89 16.90 -2.54
N SER A 23 2.22 16.93 -2.76
CA SER A 23 3.15 17.83 -2.05
C SER A 23 3.00 17.75 -0.52
N LEU A 24 2.67 16.56 0.01
CA LEU A 24 2.54 16.32 1.45
C LEU A 24 3.89 16.36 2.18
N TYR A 25 4.96 16.10 1.43
CA TYR A 25 6.33 16.27 1.86
C TYR A 25 7.06 17.14 0.83
N PRO A 26 8.07 17.91 1.24
CA PRO A 26 8.79 18.78 0.32
C PRO A 26 9.52 17.96 -0.75
N HIS A 27 9.55 18.48 -1.98
CA HIS A 27 10.03 17.72 -3.15
C HIS A 27 11.52 17.33 -3.07
N ASP A 28 12.33 18.04 -2.30
CA ASP A 28 13.75 17.75 -2.04
C ASP A 28 13.97 16.49 -1.19
N ALA A 29 12.96 16.11 -0.40
CA ALA A 29 12.93 14.86 0.36
C ALA A 29 12.81 13.64 -0.56
N PHE A 30 12.42 13.83 -1.83
CA PHE A 30 12.27 12.74 -2.79
C PHE A 30 13.49 12.61 -3.72
N ALA A 31 13.81 11.39 -4.09
CA ALA A 31 14.80 11.08 -5.11
C ALA A 31 14.14 10.38 -6.31
N PRO A 32 14.62 10.63 -7.54
CA PRO A 32 14.17 9.90 -8.71
C PRO A 32 14.54 8.42 -8.56
N ALA A 33 13.58 7.56 -8.84
CA ALA A 33 13.71 6.11 -8.82
C ALA A 33 13.06 5.51 -10.08
N ARG A 34 13.17 4.18 -10.23
CA ARG A 34 12.49 3.44 -11.29
C ARG A 34 11.84 2.19 -10.74
N TYR A 35 10.58 2.00 -11.08
CA TYR A 35 9.84 0.78 -10.78
C TYR A 35 9.18 0.25 -12.04
N LEU A 36 9.43 -1.03 -12.36
CA LEU A 36 8.91 -1.69 -13.58
C LEU A 36 9.14 -0.89 -14.88
N GLY A 37 10.29 -0.20 -14.97
CA GLY A 37 10.67 0.62 -16.13
C GLY A 37 10.06 2.03 -16.15
N VAL A 38 9.14 2.35 -15.24
CA VAL A 38 8.53 3.68 -15.11
C VAL A 38 9.33 4.53 -14.15
N GLN A 39 9.54 5.81 -14.50
CA GLN A 39 10.19 6.76 -13.61
C GLN A 39 9.25 7.16 -12.47
N CYS A 40 9.74 7.06 -11.24
CA CYS A 40 9.00 7.41 -10.04
C CYS A 40 9.82 8.25 -9.07
N TYR A 41 9.20 8.72 -8.01
CA TYR A 41 9.84 9.44 -6.91
C TYR A 41 9.68 8.65 -5.61
N ALA A 42 10.78 8.45 -4.90
CA ALA A 42 10.80 7.76 -3.61
C ALA A 42 11.21 8.74 -2.51
N CYS A 43 10.46 8.77 -1.40
CA CYS A 43 10.79 9.61 -0.25
C CYS A 43 12.04 9.05 0.45
N ARG A 44 12.94 9.92 0.90
CA ARG A 44 14.16 9.57 1.64
C ARG A 44 14.08 9.89 3.13
N ALA A 45 12.98 10.47 3.59
CA ALA A 45 12.79 10.77 5.01
C ALA A 45 12.60 9.46 5.78
N VAL A 46 13.55 9.14 6.67
CA VAL A 46 13.61 7.85 7.38
C VAL A 46 12.29 7.51 8.07
N GLY A 47 11.70 8.46 8.81
CA GLY A 47 10.43 8.22 9.50
C GLY A 47 9.25 7.90 8.59
N VAL A 48 9.23 8.45 7.37
CA VAL A 48 8.17 8.17 6.38
C VAL A 48 8.38 6.79 5.76
N VAL A 49 9.63 6.47 5.41
CA VAL A 49 9.99 5.17 4.83
C VAL A 49 9.67 4.05 5.81
N ASP A 50 10.09 4.20 7.07
CA ASP A 50 9.83 3.20 8.12
C ASP A 50 8.33 3.01 8.35
N TYR A 51 7.56 4.11 8.42
CA TYR A 51 6.11 4.04 8.58
C TYR A 51 5.42 3.29 7.44
N ILE A 52 5.80 3.58 6.18
CA ILE A 52 5.26 2.89 5.01
C ILE A 52 5.62 1.41 5.05
N TYR A 53 6.89 1.10 5.36
CA TYR A 53 7.36 -0.28 5.47
C TYR A 53 6.57 -1.07 6.52
N ASP A 54 6.43 -0.51 7.73
CA ASP A 54 5.72 -1.15 8.84
C ASP A 54 4.24 -1.40 8.48
N ALA A 55 3.57 -0.39 7.91
CA ALA A 55 2.18 -0.52 7.46
C ALA A 55 2.02 -1.63 6.40
N LEU A 56 2.90 -1.66 5.40
CA LEU A 56 2.85 -2.66 4.32
C LEU A 56 3.26 -4.06 4.78
N SER A 57 4.15 -4.16 5.78
CA SER A 57 4.56 -5.45 6.36
C SER A 57 3.37 -6.22 6.96
N ILE A 58 2.35 -5.50 7.42
CA ILE A 58 1.11 -6.05 7.99
C ILE A 58 0.01 -6.15 6.93
N ALA A 59 -0.18 -5.08 6.14
CA ALA A 59 -1.27 -4.99 5.17
C ALA A 59 -1.11 -6.02 4.03
N VAL A 60 0.09 -6.18 3.48
CA VAL A 60 0.31 -7.03 2.29
C VAL A 60 0.00 -8.51 2.57
N PRO A 61 0.46 -9.12 3.69
CA PRO A 61 0.03 -10.47 4.05
C PRO A 61 -1.48 -10.59 4.26
N ALA A 62 -2.11 -9.60 4.91
CA ALA A 62 -3.55 -9.63 5.18
C ALA A 62 -4.39 -9.52 3.90
N ILE A 63 -3.98 -8.65 2.96
CA ILE A 63 -4.58 -8.56 1.61
C ILE A 63 -4.39 -9.89 0.87
N CYS A 64 -3.18 -10.45 0.85
CA CYS A 64 -2.91 -11.72 0.17
C CYS A 64 -3.68 -12.91 0.77
N ALA A 65 -4.03 -12.84 2.06
CA ALA A 65 -4.86 -13.84 2.74
C ALA A 65 -6.36 -13.63 2.50
N GLY A 66 -6.76 -12.53 1.86
CA GLY A 66 -8.16 -12.16 1.67
C GLY A 66 -8.84 -11.68 2.96
N SER A 67 -8.07 -11.31 3.98
CA SER A 67 -8.60 -10.80 5.25
C SER A 67 -8.89 -9.30 5.21
N VAL A 68 -8.34 -8.60 4.21
CA VAL A 68 -8.51 -7.15 3.98
C VAL A 68 -8.91 -6.94 2.53
N ASN A 69 -9.98 -6.18 2.34
CA ASN A 69 -10.52 -5.87 1.02
C ASN A 69 -10.17 -4.45 0.56
N GLU A 70 -9.72 -3.59 1.47
CA GLU A 70 -9.50 -2.17 1.18
C GLU A 70 -8.27 -1.65 1.93
N LEU A 71 -7.48 -0.82 1.25
CA LEU A 71 -6.41 -0.02 1.84
C LEU A 71 -6.69 1.45 1.50
N ALA A 72 -6.73 2.30 2.51
CA ALA A 72 -7.00 3.72 2.33
C ALA A 72 -5.79 4.57 2.76
N LEU A 73 -5.37 5.49 1.90
CA LEU A 73 -4.53 6.62 2.28
C LEU A 73 -5.45 7.82 2.51
N VAL A 74 -5.51 8.32 3.74
CA VAL A 74 -6.37 9.43 4.13
C VAL A 74 -5.51 10.66 4.40
N ILE A 75 -5.87 11.77 3.78
CA ILE A 75 -5.24 13.08 4.00
C ILE A 75 -6.18 13.89 4.88
N TYR A 76 -5.64 14.40 5.98
CA TYR A 76 -6.35 15.22 6.95
C TYR A 76 -5.91 16.68 6.82
N ASP A 77 -6.80 17.58 7.21
CA ASP A 77 -6.52 19.00 7.39
C ASP A 77 -5.80 19.19 8.73
N ASP A 78 -4.66 19.88 8.71
CA ASP A 78 -3.85 20.16 9.90
C ASP A 78 -4.14 21.54 10.49
N ASP A 79 -4.98 22.35 9.81
CA ASP A 79 -5.27 23.73 10.21
C ASP A 79 -6.19 23.84 11.45
N ASP A 80 -6.87 22.74 11.85
CA ASP A 80 -7.79 22.72 12.99
C ASP A 80 -7.13 22.11 14.26
N MET A 81 -6.09 22.75 14.77
CA MET A 81 -5.54 22.43 16.11
C MET A 81 -6.47 22.85 17.26
N VAL A 82 -7.56 23.57 16.96
CA VAL A 82 -8.49 24.15 17.96
C VAL A 82 -9.80 23.35 18.08
N ALA A 83 -10.24 22.72 17.00
CA ALA A 83 -11.32 21.75 17.01
C ALA A 83 -10.69 20.35 16.99
N GLN A 84 -10.92 19.51 17.99
CA GLN A 84 -10.41 18.12 18.05
C GLN A 84 -11.01 17.19 16.96
N GLU A 85 -11.48 17.75 15.85
CA GLU A 85 -12.13 17.03 14.77
C GLU A 85 -11.18 16.97 13.57
N GLU A 86 -10.60 15.79 13.35
CA GLU A 86 -9.81 15.51 12.15
C GLU A 86 -10.68 15.63 10.90
N LYS A 87 -10.58 16.76 10.20
CA LYS A 87 -11.30 16.98 8.95
C LYS A 87 -10.59 16.26 7.82
N VAL A 88 -11.28 15.30 7.21
CA VAL A 88 -10.74 14.56 6.06
C VAL A 88 -10.80 15.43 4.81
N LEU A 89 -9.65 15.65 4.17
CA LEU A 89 -9.54 16.35 2.90
C LEU A 89 -9.69 15.39 1.73
N GLU A 90 -8.95 14.28 1.74
CA GLU A 90 -8.95 13.31 0.63
C GLU A 90 -8.83 11.87 1.13
N ARG A 91 -9.41 10.93 0.36
CA ARG A 91 -9.27 9.49 0.59
C ARG A 91 -8.91 8.79 -0.72
N PHE A 92 -7.74 8.16 -0.77
CA PHE A 92 -7.34 7.28 -1.85
C PHE A 92 -7.60 5.84 -1.43
N LEU A 93 -8.64 5.24 -1.99
CA LEU A 93 -9.08 3.91 -1.62
C LEU A 93 -8.65 2.90 -2.69
N LEU A 94 -7.88 1.91 -2.28
CA LEU A 94 -7.47 0.78 -3.10
C LEU A 94 -8.29 -0.43 -2.67
N THR A 95 -9.20 -0.87 -3.54
CA THR A 95 -9.98 -2.09 -3.34
C THR A 95 -9.25 -3.30 -3.92
N PHE A 96 -9.33 -4.43 -3.22
CA PHE A 96 -8.72 -5.68 -3.64
C PHE A 96 -9.79 -6.75 -3.78
N GLN A 97 -9.91 -7.30 -4.98
CA GLN A 97 -10.75 -8.46 -5.28
C GLN A 97 -9.83 -9.65 -5.51
N LEU A 98 -9.74 -10.55 -4.52
CA LEU A 98 -8.90 -11.76 -4.58
C LEU A 98 -9.69 -13.01 -4.96
N GLU A 99 -10.85 -12.86 -5.61
CA GLU A 99 -11.85 -13.91 -5.84
C GLU A 99 -11.29 -15.18 -6.53
N ASP A 100 -10.14 -15.11 -7.22
CA ASP A 100 -9.55 -16.24 -7.93
C ASP A 100 -8.26 -16.83 -7.34
N ILE A 101 -7.68 -16.27 -6.26
CA ILE A 101 -6.35 -16.73 -5.77
C ILE A 101 -6.45 -18.05 -5.00
N ASN A 102 -7.61 -18.38 -4.44
CA ASN A 102 -7.83 -19.63 -3.72
C ASN A 102 -8.07 -20.84 -4.65
N LEU A 103 -8.51 -20.63 -5.90
CA LEU A 103 -8.66 -21.70 -6.90
C LEU A 103 -7.32 -22.32 -7.31
N LEU A 104 -6.21 -21.57 -7.21
CA LEU A 104 -4.85 -22.06 -7.49
C LEU A 104 -4.21 -22.79 -6.29
N ARG A 105 -4.84 -22.77 -5.10
CA ARG A 105 -4.34 -23.44 -3.89
C ARG A 105 -5.01 -24.78 -3.58
N GLY A 106 -6.11 -25.13 -4.25
CA GLY A 106 -6.90 -26.36 -3.99
C GLY A 106 -6.53 -27.59 -4.82
N GLY A 107 -5.34 -27.64 -5.43
CA GLY A 107 -4.93 -28.68 -6.39
C GLY A 107 -4.22 -29.92 -5.81
N GLU A 108 -4.23 -30.17 -4.50
CA GLU A 108 -3.67 -31.41 -3.93
C GLU A 108 -4.57 -31.96 -2.83
N GLY A 109 -5.21 -33.10 -3.11
CA GLY A 109 -6.05 -33.79 -2.12
C GLY A 109 -7.04 -34.83 -2.62
N SER A 110 -7.02 -35.24 -3.89
CA SER A 110 -7.71 -36.48 -4.29
C SER A 110 -6.82 -37.66 -3.94
N LYS A 111 -7.04 -38.26 -2.77
CA LYS A 111 -6.73 -39.66 -2.53
C LYS A 111 -8.00 -40.36 -2.08
N GLU A 112 -8.69 -40.85 -3.11
CA GLU A 112 -9.31 -42.17 -3.20
C GLU A 112 -8.92 -43.11 -2.05
N SER A 113 -9.90 -43.59 -1.30
CA SER A 113 -9.79 -44.82 -0.54
C SER A 113 -11.12 -45.56 -0.61
N LYS A 114 -10.99 -46.73 -1.25
CA LYS A 114 -11.95 -47.84 -1.37
C LYS A 114 -12.57 -48.24 -0.03
#